data_AF-A0A024EJW1-F1
#
_entry.id   AF-A0A024EJW1-F1
#
_cell.length_a   1.000
_cell.length_b   1.000
_cell.length_c   1.000
_cell.angle_alpha   90.00
_cell.angle_beta   90.00
_cell.angle_gamma   90.00
#
_symmetry.space_group_name_H-M   'P 1'
#
loop_
_entity.id
_entity.type
_entity.pdbx_description
1 polymer ?
#
loop_
_entity_poly.entity_id
_entity_poly.type
_entity_poly.pdbx_seq_one_letter_code
_entity_poly.pdbx_strand_id
1 'polypeptide(L)'
;MYLSKSAFAARIGRAPSYITWLKNNNRLVLTADGKQVDVTASEALIRDTADPSKTAVADRHHQDRLQRDVYSQLSSQVEPTSTAAPPLVITPAGQLPDFQKARALREHNLAQLAEIELHKAKGSLVALPAVQTGAYNAGRMLRDQLLGMPPQLAPELASMTDPWEIEKHLTAAIRRSLEDAERMSSADLEHALTTS
;
A
#
# COMPACT_ATOMS: atom_id res chain seq x y z
N MET A 1 -7.53 -43.90 14.09
CA MET A 1 -8.23 -44.70 13.05
C MET A 1 -7.43 -44.57 11.77
N TYR A 2 -7.11 -45.66 11.09
CA TYR A 2 -6.32 -45.64 9.85
C TYR A 2 -7.21 -45.95 8.66
N LEU A 3 -7.10 -45.15 7.60
CA LEU A 3 -7.84 -45.34 6.36
C LEU A 3 -6.90 -45.33 5.17
N SER A 4 -7.27 -46.03 4.10
CA SER A 4 -6.58 -45.87 2.82
C SER A 4 -6.74 -44.43 2.31
N LYS A 5 -5.82 -43.96 1.48
CA LYS A 5 -5.88 -42.61 0.90
C LYS A 5 -7.21 -42.36 0.17
N SER A 6 -7.70 -43.32 -0.61
CA SER A 6 -8.99 -43.18 -1.29
C SER A 6 -10.18 -43.12 -0.31
N ALA A 7 -10.17 -43.95 0.74
CA ALA A 7 -11.24 -43.94 1.75
C ALA A 7 -11.24 -42.64 2.58
N PHE A 8 -10.06 -42.09 2.87
CA PHE A 8 -9.95 -40.78 3.53
C PHE A 8 -10.51 -39.66 2.63
N ALA A 9 -10.29 -39.72 1.31
CA ALA A 9 -10.81 -38.73 0.35
C ALA A 9 -12.34 -38.73 0.33
N ALA A 10 -12.91 -39.93 0.24
CA ALA A 10 -14.35 -40.13 0.28
C ALA A 10 -14.95 -39.59 1.59
N ARG A 11 -14.29 -39.82 2.73
CA ARG A 11 -14.74 -39.34 4.05
C ARG A 11 -14.78 -37.81 4.15
N ILE A 12 -13.77 -37.12 3.61
CA ILE A 12 -13.71 -35.65 3.65
C ILE A 12 -14.44 -34.99 2.46
N GLY A 13 -15.09 -35.78 1.59
CA GLY A 13 -15.81 -35.27 0.41
C GLY A 13 -14.91 -34.58 -0.62
N ARG A 14 -13.64 -34.98 -0.73
CA ARG A 14 -12.68 -34.35 -1.65
C ARG A 14 -12.11 -35.36 -2.64
N ALA A 15 -11.69 -34.87 -3.80
CA ALA A 15 -11.08 -35.71 -4.83
C ALA A 15 -9.75 -36.33 -4.35
N PRO A 16 -9.35 -37.51 -4.87
CA PRO A 16 -8.07 -38.14 -4.52
C PRO A 16 -6.83 -37.24 -4.75
N SER A 17 -6.90 -36.34 -5.75
CA SER A 17 -5.87 -35.34 -6.02
C SER A 17 -5.65 -34.37 -4.85
N TYR A 18 -6.70 -34.07 -4.07
CA TYR A 18 -6.60 -33.22 -2.88
C TYR A 18 -5.75 -33.88 -1.79
N ILE A 19 -5.79 -35.21 -1.67
CA ILE A 19 -4.95 -35.94 -0.70
C ILE A 19 -3.49 -35.96 -1.12
N THR A 20 -3.24 -36.09 -2.43
CA THR A 20 -1.88 -35.94 -2.96
C THR A 20 -1.35 -34.53 -2.67
N TRP A 21 -2.19 -33.50 -2.84
CA TRP A 21 -1.82 -32.13 -2.47
C TRP A 21 -1.57 -32.01 -0.95
N LEU A 22 -2.45 -32.52 -0.09
CA LEU A 22 -2.25 -32.50 1.36
C LEU A 22 -0.96 -33.21 1.79
N LYS A 23 -0.65 -34.36 1.18
CA LYS A 23 0.61 -35.09 1.38
C LYS A 23 1.81 -34.23 1.00
N ASN A 24 1.78 -33.62 -0.19
CA ASN A 24 2.89 -32.81 -0.69
C ASN A 24 3.08 -31.50 0.11
N ASN A 25 2.03 -31.01 0.76
CA ASN A 25 2.06 -29.81 1.61
C ASN A 25 2.30 -30.13 3.09
N ASN A 26 2.68 -31.36 3.45
CA ASN A 26 2.89 -31.81 4.83
C ASN A 26 1.68 -31.63 5.75
N ARG A 27 0.46 -31.68 5.20
CA ARG A 27 -0.82 -31.55 5.92
C ARG A 27 -1.53 -32.91 6.10
N LEU A 28 -0.79 -34.01 5.99
CA LEU A 28 -1.30 -35.37 6.07
C LEU A 28 -0.34 -36.25 6.87
N VAL A 29 -0.85 -36.92 7.90
CA VAL A 29 -0.09 -37.87 8.71
C VAL A 29 -0.34 -39.27 8.18
N LEU A 30 0.74 -39.92 7.75
CA LEU A 30 0.72 -41.29 7.25
C LEU A 30 1.26 -42.25 8.32
N THR A 31 0.77 -43.49 8.32
CA THR A 31 1.33 -44.58 9.12
C THR A 31 2.78 -44.87 8.68
N ALA A 32 3.59 -45.52 9.53
CA ALA A 32 5.01 -45.84 9.26
C ALA A 32 5.25 -46.55 7.91
N ASP A 33 4.31 -47.36 7.43
CA ASP A 33 4.36 -48.05 6.14
C ASP A 33 3.98 -47.17 4.93
N GLY A 34 3.57 -45.91 5.14
CA GLY A 34 3.20 -44.94 4.08
C GLY A 34 1.91 -45.26 3.30
N LYS A 35 1.25 -46.39 3.61
CA LYS A 35 0.06 -46.91 2.90
C LYS A 35 -1.26 -46.37 3.43
N GLN A 36 -1.34 -46.02 4.71
CA GLN A 36 -2.57 -45.59 5.36
C GLN A 36 -2.41 -44.19 5.99
N VAL A 37 -3.52 -43.46 6.09
CA VAL A 37 -3.63 -42.11 6.67
C VAL A 37 -4.13 -42.24 8.09
N ASP A 38 -3.46 -41.60 9.04
CA ASP A 38 -4.00 -41.37 10.38
C ASP A 38 -5.06 -40.27 10.30
N VAL A 39 -6.31 -40.69 10.41
CA VAL A 39 -7.47 -39.83 10.19
C VAL A 39 -7.52 -38.71 11.23
N THR A 40 -7.32 -39.05 12.50
CA THR A 40 -7.50 -38.10 13.60
C THR A 40 -6.37 -37.05 13.60
N ALA A 41 -5.13 -37.49 13.40
CA ALA A 41 -3.99 -36.58 13.32
C ALA A 41 -4.03 -35.70 12.07
N SER A 42 -4.45 -36.25 10.92
CA SER A 42 -4.59 -35.49 9.68
C SER A 42 -5.73 -34.47 9.74
N GLU A 43 -6.89 -34.84 10.28
CA GLU A 43 -8.02 -33.90 10.48
C GLU A 43 -7.63 -32.75 11.43
N ALA A 44 -6.85 -33.03 12.48
CA ALA A 44 -6.33 -32.01 13.39
C ALA A 44 -5.37 -31.02 12.69
N LEU A 45 -4.40 -31.53 11.92
CA LEU A 45 -3.49 -30.68 11.15
C LEU A 45 -4.20 -29.87 10.09
N ILE A 46 -5.17 -30.46 9.37
CA ILE A 46 -5.95 -29.75 8.36
C ILE A 46 -6.70 -28.58 9.00
N ARG A 47 -7.29 -28.77 10.19
CA ARG A 47 -8.01 -27.72 10.94
C ARG A 47 -7.07 -26.62 11.41
N ASP A 48 -5.91 -26.98 11.98
CA ASP A 48 -4.93 -26.01 12.52
C ASP A 48 -4.28 -25.17 11.41
N THR A 49 -4.14 -25.74 10.22
CA THR A 49 -3.58 -25.08 9.03
C THR A 49 -4.63 -24.52 8.08
N ALA A 50 -5.92 -24.62 8.41
CA ALA A 50 -6.99 -24.06 7.60
C ALA A 50 -7.08 -22.55 7.82
N ASP A 51 -6.79 -21.77 6.79
CA ASP A 51 -7.01 -20.32 6.79
C ASP A 51 -8.50 -20.01 6.55
N PRO A 52 -9.25 -19.50 7.55
CA PRO A 52 -10.68 -19.21 7.42
C PRO A 52 -10.99 -18.11 6.40
N SER A 53 -10.00 -17.28 6.03
CA SER A 53 -10.17 -16.20 5.04
C SER A 53 -10.08 -16.69 3.59
N LYS A 54 -9.56 -17.91 3.38
CA LYS A 54 -9.42 -18.53 2.05
C LYS A 54 -10.58 -19.45 1.69
N THR A 55 -11.50 -19.74 2.62
CA THR A 55 -12.70 -20.57 2.37
C THR A 55 -13.57 -19.96 1.28
N ALA A 56 -13.90 -18.66 1.37
CA ALA A 56 -14.70 -17.96 0.37
C ALA A 56 -14.04 -17.93 -1.03
N VAL A 57 -12.70 -17.83 -1.09
CA VAL A 57 -11.95 -17.84 -2.36
C VAL A 57 -11.87 -19.25 -2.93
N ALA A 58 -11.68 -20.27 -2.09
CA ALA A 58 -11.71 -21.67 -2.48
C ALA A 58 -13.10 -22.09 -2.98
N ASP A 59 -14.16 -21.62 -2.33
CA ASP A 59 -15.55 -21.87 -2.72
C ASP A 59 -15.88 -21.18 -4.05
N ARG A 60 -15.41 -19.95 -4.26
CA ARG A 60 -15.55 -19.24 -5.55
C ARG A 60 -14.82 -19.98 -6.69
N HIS A 61 -13.58 -20.41 -6.46
CA HIS A 61 -12.84 -21.19 -7.46
C HIS A 61 -13.37 -22.62 -7.67
N HIS A 62 -14.05 -23.19 -6.68
CA HIS A 62 -14.76 -24.46 -6.82
C HIS A 62 -16.02 -24.27 -7.67
N GLN A 63 -16.79 -23.22 -7.40
CA GLN A 63 -17.96 -22.83 -8.19
C GLN A 63 -17.58 -22.50 -9.64
N ASP A 64 -16.50 -21.74 -9.87
CA ASP A 64 -16.00 -21.41 -11.23
C ASP A 64 -15.57 -22.65 -12.01
N ARG A 65 -15.05 -23.69 -11.33
CA ARG A 65 -14.69 -24.97 -11.99
C ARG A 65 -15.92 -25.77 -12.37
N LEU A 66 -16.93 -25.83 -11.50
CA LEU A 66 -18.21 -26.48 -11.82
C LEU A 66 -18.93 -25.76 -12.97
N GLN A 67 -18.93 -24.42 -12.97
CA GLN A 67 -19.49 -23.59 -14.04
C GLN A 67 -18.75 -23.82 -15.37
N ARG A 68 -17.41 -23.90 -15.35
CA ARG A 68 -16.61 -24.22 -16.54
C ARG A 68 -16.82 -25.64 -17.05
N ASP A 69 -16.97 -26.64 -16.18
CA ASP A 69 -17.27 -28.02 -16.61
C ASP A 69 -18.66 -28.10 -17.27
N VAL A 70 -19.66 -27.38 -16.73
CA VAL A 70 -21.00 -27.27 -17.35
C VAL A 70 -20.92 -26.55 -18.69
N TYR A 71 -20.15 -25.46 -18.80
CA TYR A 71 -19.97 -24.73 -20.07
C TYR A 71 -19.15 -25.51 -21.11
N SER A 72 -18.15 -26.28 -20.69
CA SER A 72 -17.31 -27.13 -21.53
C SER A 72 -18.11 -28.28 -22.17
N GLN A 73 -19.11 -28.81 -21.45
CA GLN A 73 -20.06 -29.78 -22.03
C GLN A 73 -21.00 -29.16 -23.09
N LEU A 74 -21.16 -27.83 -23.09
CA LEU A 74 -22.00 -27.07 -24.03
C LEU A 74 -21.20 -26.47 -25.20
N SER A 75 -19.87 -26.41 -25.12
CA SER A 75 -19.03 -25.76 -26.13
C SER A 75 -17.78 -26.58 -26.44
N SER A 76 -17.89 -27.43 -27.46
CA SER A 76 -16.76 -28.13 -28.06
C SER A 76 -15.94 -27.13 -28.88
N GLN A 77 -14.88 -26.57 -28.29
CA GLN A 77 -13.71 -25.91 -28.90
C GLN A 77 -13.34 -24.61 -28.17
N VAL A 78 -12.53 -24.68 -27.09
CA VAL A 78 -11.47 -23.68 -26.81
C VAL A 78 -10.38 -24.38 -25.97
N GLU A 79 -9.12 -24.23 -26.36
CA GLU A 79 -7.95 -24.70 -25.62
C GLU A 79 -7.78 -24.01 -24.25
N PRO A 80 -7.33 -24.72 -23.19
CA PRO A 80 -7.17 -24.15 -21.87
C PRO A 80 -5.90 -23.28 -21.77
N THR A 81 -6.07 -21.97 -21.60
CA THR A 81 -5.02 -21.08 -21.11
C THR A 81 -4.68 -21.41 -19.65
N SER A 82 -3.49 -21.96 -19.43
CA SER A 82 -2.91 -22.23 -18.12
C SER A 82 -2.56 -20.92 -17.40
N THR A 83 -3.44 -20.45 -16.52
CA THR A 83 -3.07 -19.47 -15.48
C THR A 83 -2.55 -20.23 -14.26
N ALA A 84 -1.35 -20.79 -14.38
CA ALA A 84 -0.62 -21.33 -13.24
C ALA A 84 -0.09 -20.15 -12.39
N ALA A 85 -0.50 -20.09 -11.13
CA ALA A 85 0.11 -19.20 -10.14
C ALA A 85 1.61 -19.57 -9.94
N PRO A 86 2.49 -18.60 -9.64
CA PRO A 86 3.93 -18.87 -9.50
C PRO A 86 4.19 -19.94 -8.42
N PRO A 87 5.13 -20.88 -8.63
CA PRO A 87 5.46 -21.89 -7.64
C PRO A 87 6.11 -21.25 -6.40
N LEU A 88 5.60 -21.62 -5.22
CA LEU A 88 6.18 -21.25 -3.93
C LEU A 88 7.52 -21.97 -3.75
N VAL A 89 8.58 -21.20 -3.47
CA VAL A 89 9.92 -21.72 -3.18
C VAL A 89 9.89 -22.41 -1.81
N ILE A 90 10.19 -23.71 -1.79
CA ILE A 90 10.22 -24.56 -0.60
C ILE A 90 11.62 -24.47 0.01
N THR A 91 11.75 -24.02 1.26
CA THR A 91 12.99 -24.20 2.04
C THR A 91 12.91 -25.52 2.83
N PRO A 92 14.00 -26.32 2.89
CA PRO A 92 14.00 -27.61 3.56
C PRO A 92 14.39 -27.45 5.04
N ALA A 93 13.42 -27.23 5.91
CA ALA A 93 13.49 -27.52 7.34
C ALA A 93 12.07 -27.45 7.91
N GLY A 94 11.67 -28.41 8.75
CA GLY A 94 10.32 -28.53 9.34
C GLY A 94 9.91 -27.43 10.33
N GLN A 95 10.25 -26.18 10.08
CA GLN A 95 9.67 -25.01 10.74
C GLN A 95 8.41 -24.60 9.96
N LEU A 96 7.29 -24.39 10.68
CA LEU A 96 6.09 -23.79 10.08
C LEU A 96 6.53 -22.56 9.27
N PRO A 97 6.13 -22.44 7.98
CA PRO A 97 6.74 -21.47 7.08
C PRO A 97 6.68 -20.06 7.65
N ASP A 98 7.71 -19.25 7.33
CA ASP A 98 7.77 -17.80 7.54
C ASP A 98 6.53 -17.03 7.02
N PHE A 99 5.52 -17.71 6.49
CA PHE A 99 4.21 -17.18 6.13
C PHE A 99 3.52 -16.41 7.25
N GLN A 100 3.53 -16.90 8.50
CA GLN A 100 2.93 -16.15 9.62
C GLN A 100 3.71 -14.86 9.91
N LYS A 101 5.05 -14.91 9.84
CA LYS A 101 5.91 -13.73 9.99
C LYS A 101 5.74 -12.75 8.83
N ALA A 102 5.68 -13.25 7.59
CA ALA A 102 5.44 -12.45 6.39
C ALA A 102 4.05 -11.82 6.39
N ARG A 103 3.05 -12.52 6.94
CA ARG A 103 1.69 -11.99 7.16
C ARG A 103 1.69 -10.91 8.23
N ALA A 104 2.29 -11.17 9.39
CA ALA A 104 2.43 -10.17 10.46
C ALA A 104 3.16 -8.92 9.97
N LEU A 105 4.23 -9.09 9.19
CA LEU A 105 4.96 -7.98 8.57
C LEU A 105 4.06 -7.20 7.60
N ARG A 106 3.29 -7.89 6.75
CA ARG A 106 2.35 -7.22 5.83
C ARG A 106 1.28 -6.44 6.58
N GLU A 107 0.65 -7.06 7.58
CA GLU A 107 -0.38 -6.42 8.41
C GLU A 107 0.19 -5.21 9.16
N HIS A 108 1.41 -5.31 9.69
CA HIS A 108 2.12 -4.20 10.33
C HIS A 108 2.39 -3.05 9.35
N ASN A 109 2.91 -3.33 8.15
CA ASN A 109 3.15 -2.29 7.14
C ASN A 109 1.84 -1.63 6.66
N LEU A 110 0.75 -2.40 6.54
CA LEU A 110 -0.56 -1.85 6.22
C LEU A 110 -1.09 -0.94 7.34
N ALA A 111 -0.89 -1.32 8.60
CA ALA A 111 -1.24 -0.49 9.74
C ALA A 111 -0.44 0.83 9.76
N GLN A 112 0.87 0.77 9.49
CA GLN A 112 1.72 1.96 9.36
C GLN A 112 1.28 2.87 8.21
N LEU A 113 0.91 2.28 7.06
CA LEU A 113 0.41 3.05 5.93
C LEU A 113 -0.91 3.76 6.29
N ALA A 114 -1.82 3.07 6.96
CA ALA A 114 -3.08 3.63 7.43
C ALA A 114 -2.86 4.75 8.47
N GLU A 115 -1.86 4.61 9.35
CA GLU A 115 -1.46 5.65 10.29
C GLU A 115 -0.93 6.90 9.56
N ILE A 116 -0.04 6.74 8.57
CA ILE A 116 0.46 7.84 7.74
C ILE A 116 -0.69 8.54 7.00
N GLU A 117 -1.60 7.78 6.39
CA GLU A 117 -2.79 8.31 5.71
C GLU A 117 -3.69 9.11 6.66
N LEU A 118 -3.94 8.59 7.86
CA LEU A 118 -4.70 9.28 8.89
C LEU A 118 -4.01 10.56 9.35
N HIS A 119 -2.69 10.55 9.50
CA HIS A 119 -1.92 11.74 9.85
C HIS A 119 -1.89 12.80 8.74
N LYS A 120 -1.90 12.40 7.46
CA LYS A 120 -2.10 13.29 6.32
C LYS A 120 -3.50 13.90 6.33
N ALA A 121 -4.53 13.08 6.53
CA ALA A 121 -5.92 13.54 6.59
C ALA A 121 -6.19 14.52 7.75
N LYS A 122 -5.49 14.34 8.87
CA LYS A 122 -5.49 15.27 10.01
C LYS A 122 -4.66 16.54 9.79
N GLY A 123 -3.93 16.64 8.68
CA GLY A 123 -3.04 17.78 8.38
C GLY A 123 -1.74 17.82 9.19
N SER A 124 -1.39 16.73 9.90
CA SER A 124 -0.16 16.65 10.70
C SER A 124 1.07 16.22 9.90
N LEU A 125 0.88 15.68 8.69
CA LEU A 125 1.95 15.30 7.76
C LEU A 125 1.71 15.97 6.41
N VAL A 126 2.77 16.58 5.88
CA VAL A 126 2.79 17.23 4.56
C VAL A 126 3.96 16.68 3.74
N ALA A 127 3.83 16.74 2.41
CA ALA A 127 4.92 16.34 1.52
C ALA A 127 6.09 17.31 1.67
N LEU A 128 7.24 16.82 2.15
CA LEU A 128 8.48 17.59 2.24
C LEU A 128 8.84 18.37 0.95
N PRO A 129 8.75 17.79 -0.26
CA PRO A 129 9.10 18.53 -1.49
C PRO A 129 8.16 19.72 -1.75
N ALA A 130 6.88 19.63 -1.38
CA ALA A 130 5.92 20.71 -1.52
C ALA A 130 6.28 21.89 -0.59
N VAL A 131 6.63 21.60 0.67
CA VAL A 131 7.05 22.62 1.64
C VAL A 131 8.36 23.29 1.21
N GLN A 132 9.35 22.50 0.77
CA GLN A 132 10.64 23.04 0.32
C GLN A 132 10.47 23.95 -0.90
N THR A 133 9.65 23.53 -1.87
CA THR A 133 9.37 24.31 -3.08
C THR A 133 8.60 25.59 -2.74
N GLY A 134 7.58 25.48 -1.88
CA GLY A 134 6.81 26.63 -1.39
C GLY A 134 7.69 27.66 -0.67
N ALA A 135 8.52 27.22 0.27
CA ALA A 135 9.44 28.09 0.99
C ALA A 135 10.49 28.76 0.08
N TYR A 136 11.02 28.00 -0.89
CA TYR A 136 11.99 28.53 -1.86
C TYR A 136 11.35 29.62 -2.75
N ASN A 137 10.15 29.36 -3.27
CA ASN A 137 9.42 30.31 -4.10
C ASN A 137 9.04 31.57 -3.33
N ALA A 138 8.57 31.42 -2.08
CA ALA A 138 8.28 32.54 -1.18
C ALA A 138 9.52 33.43 -0.97
N GLY A 139 10.66 32.84 -0.64
CA GLY A 139 11.92 33.58 -0.45
C GLY A 139 12.40 34.27 -1.72
N ARG A 140 12.29 33.60 -2.87
CA ARG A 140 12.61 34.19 -4.17
C ARG A 140 11.73 35.40 -4.48
N MET A 141 10.42 35.26 -4.32
CA MET A 141 9.45 36.33 -4.56
C MET A 141 9.72 37.55 -3.66
N LEU A 142 9.94 37.32 -2.36
CA LEU A 142 10.29 38.39 -1.42
C LEU A 142 11.56 39.14 -1.87
N ARG A 143 12.61 38.40 -2.25
CA ARG A 143 13.85 38.99 -2.76
C ARG A 143 13.60 39.83 -4.01
N ASP A 144 12.85 39.29 -4.96
CA ASP A 144 12.58 39.94 -6.25
C ASP A 144 11.74 41.23 -6.03
N GLN A 145 10.80 41.23 -5.07
CA GLN A 145 10.06 42.44 -4.67
C GLN A 145 10.96 43.48 -3.97
N LEU A 146 11.79 43.05 -3.01
CA LEU A 146 12.68 43.94 -2.28
C LEU A 146 13.70 44.62 -3.21
N LEU A 147 14.27 43.87 -4.16
CA LEU A 147 15.22 44.40 -5.14
C LEU A 147 14.55 45.15 -6.30
N GLY A 148 13.24 44.98 -6.49
CA GLY A 148 12.45 45.71 -7.47
C GLY A 148 12.05 47.13 -7.03
N MET A 149 12.08 47.42 -5.72
CA MET A 149 11.72 48.74 -5.18
C MET A 149 12.73 49.87 -5.46
N PRO A 150 14.06 49.69 -5.30
CA PRO A 150 15.00 50.80 -5.41
C PRO A 150 14.93 51.57 -6.74
N PRO A 151 14.80 50.92 -7.91
CA PRO A 151 14.63 51.63 -9.18
C PRO A 151 13.36 52.49 -9.23
N GLN A 152 12.30 52.10 -8.53
CA GLN A 152 11.03 52.83 -8.48
C GLN A 152 11.10 54.01 -7.52
N LEU A 153 11.78 53.83 -6.38
CA LEU A 153 11.92 54.88 -5.36
C LEU A 153 12.99 55.91 -5.72
N ALA A 154 13.99 55.56 -6.53
CA ALA A 154 15.13 56.43 -6.82
C ALA A 154 14.74 57.84 -7.33
N PRO A 155 13.81 58.03 -8.29
CA PRO A 155 13.42 59.36 -8.77
C PRO A 155 12.72 60.20 -7.69
N GLU A 156 11.88 59.56 -6.87
CA GLU A 156 11.15 60.22 -5.78
C GLU A 156 12.14 60.67 -4.70
N LEU A 157 13.02 59.76 -4.27
CA LEU A 157 14.04 60.03 -3.26
C LEU A 157 15.05 61.10 -3.72
N ALA A 158 15.40 61.13 -5.01
CA ALA A 158 16.30 62.15 -5.55
C ALA A 158 15.75 63.58 -5.45
N SER A 159 14.42 63.73 -5.36
CA SER A 159 13.76 65.02 -5.18
C SER A 159 13.57 65.44 -3.72
N MET A 160 13.73 64.50 -2.78
CA MET A 160 13.55 64.75 -1.35
C MET A 160 14.83 65.34 -0.74
N THR A 161 14.68 66.36 0.10
CA THR A 161 15.80 67.05 0.76
C THR A 161 15.84 66.86 2.27
N ASP A 162 14.73 66.43 2.89
CA ASP A 162 14.64 66.18 4.32
C ASP A 162 14.92 64.69 4.63
N PRO A 163 15.98 64.38 5.41
CA PRO A 163 16.27 63.02 5.85
C PRO A 163 15.10 62.30 6.54
N TRP A 164 14.27 63.02 7.30
CA TRP A 164 13.15 62.41 8.00
C TRP A 164 12.05 61.93 7.03
N GLU A 165 11.68 62.76 6.05
CA GLU A 165 10.74 62.34 5.01
C GLU A 165 11.30 61.20 4.15
N ILE A 166 12.61 61.19 3.87
CA ILE A 166 13.28 60.07 3.17
C ILE A 166 13.13 58.76 3.96
N GLU A 167 13.47 58.76 5.25
CA GLU A 167 13.37 57.57 6.11
C GLU A 167 11.92 57.07 6.22
N LYS A 168 10.98 57.99 6.45
CA LYS A 168 9.55 57.69 6.52
C LYS A 168 9.03 57.09 5.22
N HIS A 169 9.41 57.65 4.07
CA HIS A 169 8.99 57.16 2.75
C HIS A 169 9.57 55.77 2.46
N LEU A 170 10.86 55.57 2.72
CA LEU A 170 11.51 54.26 2.60
C LEU A 170 10.84 53.21 3.50
N THR A 171 10.57 53.56 4.76
CA THR A 171 9.95 52.65 5.72
C THR A 171 8.52 52.28 5.29
N ALA A 172 7.75 53.24 4.79
CA ALA A 172 6.41 52.97 4.25
C ALA A 172 6.46 52.05 3.02
N ALA A 173 7.39 52.28 2.10
CA ALA A 173 7.56 51.45 0.91
C ALA A 173 7.98 50.02 1.27
N ILE A 174 8.94 49.85 2.18
CA ILE A 174 9.39 48.54 2.66
C ILE A 174 8.23 47.81 3.33
N ARG A 175 7.49 48.48 4.23
CA ARG A 175 6.34 47.86 4.91
C ARG A 175 5.30 47.37 3.91
N ARG A 176 4.92 48.21 2.95
CA ARG A 176 3.97 47.85 1.89
C ARG A 176 4.45 46.63 1.08
N SER A 177 5.73 46.62 0.69
CA SER A 177 6.33 45.50 -0.04
C SER A 177 6.28 44.20 0.76
N LEU A 178 6.58 44.24 2.07
CA LEU A 178 6.48 43.09 2.94
C LEU A 178 5.04 42.58 3.13
N GLU A 179 4.06 43.49 3.23
CA GLU A 179 2.63 43.14 3.31
C GLU A 179 2.12 42.51 2.01
N ASP A 180 2.59 43.01 0.85
CA ASP A 180 2.26 42.43 -0.45
C ASP A 180 2.96 41.06 -0.62
N ALA A 181 4.20 40.90 -0.17
CA ALA A 181 4.92 39.62 -0.12
C ALA A 181 4.19 38.59 0.75
N GLU A 182 3.74 38.98 1.94
CA GLU A 182 3.01 38.10 2.86
C GLU A 182 1.73 37.56 2.22
N ARG A 183 0.93 38.45 1.60
CA ARG A 183 -0.32 38.07 0.95
C ARG A 183 -0.09 37.09 -0.20
N MET A 184 0.90 37.34 -1.05
CA MET A 184 1.20 36.47 -2.19
C MET A 184 1.79 35.13 -1.74
N SER A 185 2.73 35.14 -0.79
CA SER A 185 3.38 33.93 -0.30
C SER A 185 2.40 32.99 0.41
N SER A 186 1.42 33.53 1.13
CA SER A 186 0.42 32.72 1.83
C SER A 186 -0.49 31.99 0.83
N ALA A 187 -0.97 32.69 -0.20
CA ALA A 187 -1.79 32.10 -1.25
C ALA A 187 -1.05 31.01 -2.05
N ASP A 188 0.22 31.26 -2.41
CA ASP A 188 1.04 30.30 -3.14
C ASP A 188 1.34 29.05 -2.29
N LEU A 189 1.60 29.22 -0.98
CA LEU A 189 1.84 28.11 -0.07
C LEU A 189 0.58 27.26 0.11
N GLU A 190 -0.58 27.87 0.30
CA GLU A 190 -1.87 27.16 0.37
C GLU A 190 -2.14 26.36 -0.91
N HIS A 191 -1.86 26.95 -2.08
CA HIS A 191 -2.02 26.26 -3.35
C HIS A 191 -1.05 25.09 -3.52
N ALA A 192 0.21 25.26 -3.12
CA ALA A 192 1.22 24.20 -3.16
C ALA A 192 0.86 23.02 -2.23
N LEU A 193 0.29 23.30 -1.06
CA LEU A 193 -0.11 22.28 -0.09
C LEU A 193 -1.41 21.53 -0.49
N THR A 194 -2.30 22.17 -1.26
CA THR A 194 -3.56 21.55 -1.71
C THR A 194 -3.42 20.77 -3.02
N THR A 195 -2.43 21.10 -3.83
CA THR A 195 -2.19 20.47 -5.15
C THR A 195 -1.21 19.28 -5.08
N SER A 196 -0.50 19.12 -3.95
CA SER A 196 0.48 18.04 -3.71
C SER A 196 -0.13 16.82 -3.02
#